data_AF-A0A8A3P6W3-F1
#
_entry.id   AF-A0A8A3P6W3-F1
#
_cell.length_a   1.000
_cell.length_b   1.000
_cell.length_c   1.000
_cell.angle_alpha   90.00
_cell.angle_beta   90.00
_cell.angle_gamma   90.00
#
_symmetry.space_group_name_H-M   'P 1'
#
loop_
_entity.id
_entity.type
_entity.pdbx_description
1 polymer ?
#
loop_
_entity_poly.entity_id
_entity_poly.type
_entity_poly.pdbx_seq_one_letter_code
_entity_poly.pdbx_strand_id
1 'polypeptide(L)'
;MYARGILFGKMKYELGDHSFVRCPELGFSADIEFKTKGYFGGTYNAIGGTIKSDKTGEVLYELSGMWSGEMFIKNVRTGKKDLLFDATRARPSPPLSRPLEEQEDRESQKLWLKTAKAVKERNHELATDEKTFIEDMQRDEAAKRAEDGVEWTPRLFRPVRGGPGGSEEGEEDLDWILNASIDGDTPQKQMEQILAVYPILPGQKCTEKNHIPPQHHQHIEQAKPVPEPVQAAAPVSLHPQEKDKENLTDFSSDSPVPAQYQQIPVDLHAAQTPNNDQQQKDLERILQSTSTVQGQHQSSLINFHDDLKKDLPVATDTRRDTDTQSLDEFVDAEG
;
A
#
# COMPACT_ATOMS: atom_id res chain seq x y z
N MET A 1 -4.55 0.68 -8.17
CA MET A 1 -3.80 -0.56 -8.45
C MET A 1 -4.50 -1.73 -7.79
N TYR A 2 -4.72 -2.81 -8.51
CA TYR A 2 -5.46 -3.99 -8.07
C TYR A 2 -4.53 -5.20 -7.98
N ALA A 3 -4.73 -6.04 -6.96
CA ALA A 3 -4.17 -7.39 -6.90
C ALA A 3 -5.26 -8.39 -7.27
N ARG A 4 -5.09 -9.11 -8.38
CA ARG A 4 -6.03 -10.12 -8.88
C ARG A 4 -5.51 -11.52 -8.57
N GLY A 5 -6.42 -12.49 -8.46
CA GLY A 5 -6.06 -13.90 -8.27
C GLY A 5 -5.59 -14.24 -6.86
N ILE A 6 -6.03 -13.49 -5.84
CA ILE A 6 -5.67 -13.71 -4.43
C ILE A 6 -6.17 -15.07 -3.93
N LEU A 7 -7.42 -15.44 -4.28
CA LEU A 7 -8.04 -16.69 -3.83
C LEU A 7 -7.93 -17.82 -4.86
N PHE A 8 -8.01 -17.49 -6.15
CA PHE A 8 -8.05 -18.47 -7.23
C PHE A 8 -7.19 -18.03 -8.42
N GLY A 9 -6.35 -18.96 -8.91
CA GLY A 9 -5.48 -18.73 -10.06
C GLY A 9 -4.13 -18.09 -9.69
N LYS A 10 -3.44 -17.55 -10.69
CA LYS A 10 -2.15 -16.88 -10.49
C LYS A 10 -2.37 -15.43 -10.05
N MET A 11 -1.66 -15.03 -8.99
CA MET A 11 -1.63 -13.64 -8.54
C MET A 11 -0.99 -12.73 -9.60
N LYS A 12 -1.56 -11.54 -9.80
CA LYS A 12 -1.04 -10.51 -10.70
C LYS A 12 -1.45 -9.12 -10.25
N TYR A 13 -0.62 -8.13 -10.59
CA TYR A 13 -0.97 -6.72 -10.46
C TYR A 13 -1.64 -6.20 -11.72
N GLU A 14 -2.59 -5.30 -11.53
CA GLU A 14 -3.31 -4.64 -12.61
C GLU A 14 -3.50 -3.16 -12.26
N LEU A 15 -3.12 -2.27 -13.17
CA LEU A 15 -3.49 -0.86 -13.07
C LEU A 15 -4.92 -0.70 -13.58
N GLY A 16 -5.70 0.12 -12.87
CA GLY A 16 -7.08 0.40 -13.20
C GLY A 16 -7.41 1.86 -12.89
N ASP A 17 -8.58 2.28 -13.32
CA ASP A 17 -9.15 3.61 -13.11
C ASP A 17 -8.42 4.73 -13.86
N HIS A 18 -8.76 5.97 -13.53
CA HIS A 18 -8.30 7.15 -14.24
C HIS A 18 -7.07 7.78 -13.58
N SER A 19 -6.17 8.31 -14.40
CA SER A 19 -5.07 9.19 -14.03
C SER A 19 -5.16 10.47 -14.84
N PHE A 20 -4.94 11.60 -14.19
CA PHE A 20 -5.07 12.92 -14.79
C PHE A 20 -3.72 13.63 -14.83
N VAL A 21 -3.40 14.25 -15.97
CA VAL A 21 -2.27 15.16 -16.11
C VAL A 21 -2.82 16.51 -16.53
N ARG A 22 -2.55 17.57 -15.77
CA ARG A 22 -3.06 18.92 -16.04
C ARG A 22 -1.90 19.89 -16.20
N CYS A 23 -1.99 20.77 -17.19
CA CYS A 23 -1.04 21.85 -17.42
C CYS A 23 -1.81 23.17 -17.50
N PRO A 24 -1.99 23.88 -16.37
CA PRO A 24 -2.72 25.15 -16.33
C PRO A 24 -2.11 26.23 -17.24
N GLU A 25 -0.78 26.26 -17.34
CA GLU A 25 -0.03 27.24 -18.15
C GLU A 25 -0.39 27.17 -19.64
N LEU A 26 -0.44 25.95 -20.18
CA LEU A 26 -0.82 25.72 -21.57
C LEU A 26 -2.34 25.57 -21.76
N GLY A 27 -3.08 25.31 -20.68
CA GLY A 27 -4.52 25.07 -20.69
C GLY A 27 -4.89 23.72 -21.31
N PHE A 28 -4.11 22.67 -21.04
CA PHE A 28 -4.37 21.32 -21.51
C PHE A 28 -4.50 20.33 -20.35
N SER A 29 -5.38 19.36 -20.52
CA SER A 29 -5.47 18.22 -19.61
C SER A 29 -5.55 16.91 -20.37
N ALA A 30 -4.94 15.87 -19.80
CA ALA A 30 -5.05 14.50 -20.24
C ALA A 30 -5.80 13.68 -19.19
N ASP A 31 -6.74 12.88 -19.66
CA ASP A 31 -7.43 11.85 -18.89
C ASP A 31 -7.03 10.49 -19.44
N ILE A 32 -6.38 9.67 -18.61
CA ILE A 32 -5.81 8.37 -18.97
C ILE A 32 -6.51 7.31 -18.14
N GLU A 33 -7.31 6.48 -18.80
CA GLU A 33 -7.94 5.29 -18.23
C GLU A 33 -7.02 4.08 -18.36
N PHE A 34 -6.63 3.51 -17.23
CA PHE A 34 -6.03 2.18 -17.15
C PHE A 34 -7.17 1.15 -17.17
N LYS A 35 -7.22 0.37 -18.25
CA LYS A 35 -8.32 -0.58 -18.46
C LYS A 35 -8.01 -1.89 -17.74
N THR A 36 -8.86 -2.22 -16.78
CA THR A 36 -8.84 -3.55 -16.18
C THR A 36 -9.51 -4.58 -17.09
N LYS A 37 -9.01 -5.82 -17.09
CA LYS A 37 -9.61 -6.92 -17.83
C LYS A 37 -10.95 -7.28 -17.21
N GLY A 38 -12.02 -7.12 -17.97
CA GLY A 38 -13.36 -7.56 -17.60
C GLY A 38 -13.54 -9.08 -17.70
N TYR A 39 -14.57 -9.59 -17.03
CA TYR A 39 -14.93 -11.02 -17.05
C TYR A 39 -15.29 -11.51 -18.46
N PHE A 40 -15.90 -10.64 -19.27
CA PHE A 40 -16.41 -10.95 -20.61
C PHE A 40 -15.42 -10.65 -21.76
N GLY A 41 -14.18 -10.25 -21.44
CA GLY A 41 -13.17 -9.93 -22.44
C GLY A 41 -12.30 -8.75 -22.03
N GLY A 42 -11.22 -8.54 -22.77
CA GLY A 42 -10.25 -7.46 -22.53
C GLY A 42 -8.81 -7.95 -22.52
N THR A 43 -7.91 -7.02 -22.83
CA THR A 43 -6.46 -7.24 -22.81
C THR A 43 -5.91 -6.63 -21.53
N TYR A 44 -4.98 -7.30 -20.87
CA TYR A 44 -4.28 -6.72 -19.75
C TYR A 44 -3.46 -5.51 -20.18
N ASN A 45 -3.23 -4.62 -19.23
CA ASN A 45 -2.35 -3.46 -19.37
C ASN A 45 -2.78 -2.46 -20.45
N ALA A 46 -4.01 -2.56 -20.96
CA ALA A 46 -4.51 -1.63 -21.95
C ALA A 46 -4.74 -0.25 -21.33
N ILE A 47 -4.51 0.79 -22.12
CA ILE A 47 -4.87 2.16 -21.77
C ILE A 47 -5.85 2.72 -22.81
N GLY A 48 -6.73 3.61 -22.34
CA GLY A 48 -7.46 4.55 -23.17
C GLY A 48 -7.26 5.95 -22.61
N GLY A 49 -7.51 6.98 -23.40
CA GLY A 49 -7.46 8.32 -22.86
C GLY A 49 -7.61 9.40 -23.91
N THR A 50 -7.69 10.63 -23.45
CA THR A 50 -7.81 11.80 -24.31
C THR A 50 -6.96 12.94 -23.79
N ILE A 51 -6.48 13.79 -24.71
CA ILE A 51 -5.88 15.09 -24.39
C ILE A 51 -6.84 16.16 -24.90
N LYS A 52 -7.25 17.07 -24.03
CA LYS A 52 -8.22 18.13 -24.34
C LYS A 52 -7.68 19.52 -24.03
N SER A 53 -8.24 20.51 -24.72
CA SER A 53 -8.09 21.93 -24.39
C SER A 53 -9.07 22.27 -23.27
N ASP A 54 -8.56 22.75 -22.13
CA ASP A 54 -9.39 23.13 -20.99
C ASP A 54 -10.24 24.37 -21.29
N LYS A 55 -9.79 25.22 -22.22
CA LYS A 55 -10.49 26.43 -22.64
C LYS A 55 -11.71 26.15 -23.51
N THR A 56 -11.59 25.17 -24.42
CA THR A 56 -12.63 24.89 -25.43
C THR A 56 -13.40 23.60 -25.14
N GLY A 57 -12.88 22.73 -24.28
CA GLY A 57 -13.39 21.38 -24.05
C GLY A 57 -13.13 20.42 -25.21
N GLU A 58 -12.43 20.86 -26.27
CA GLU A 58 -12.20 20.07 -27.48
C GLU A 58 -11.14 18.98 -27.22
N VAL A 59 -11.45 17.76 -27.62
CA VAL A 59 -10.50 16.65 -27.64
C VAL A 59 -9.57 16.77 -28.84
N LEU A 60 -8.29 16.95 -28.56
CA LEU A 60 -7.24 17.14 -29.57
C LEU A 60 -6.61 15.81 -29.97
N TYR A 61 -6.42 14.92 -29.00
CA TYR A 61 -5.77 13.62 -29.20
C TYR A 61 -6.46 12.49 -28.43
N GLU A 62 -6.40 11.29 -29.00
CA GLU A 62 -6.78 10.03 -28.37
C GLU A 62 -5.53 9.21 -28.05
N LEU A 63 -5.48 8.64 -26.84
CA LEU A 63 -4.43 7.74 -26.36
C LEU A 63 -4.95 6.31 -26.37
N SER A 64 -4.10 5.37 -26.80
CA SER A 64 -4.44 3.94 -26.85
C SER A 64 -3.19 3.08 -26.75
N GLY A 65 -3.36 1.77 -26.57
CA GLY A 65 -2.26 0.80 -26.55
C GLY A 65 -2.13 0.13 -25.20
N MET A 66 -0.91 -0.29 -24.84
CA MET A 66 -0.61 -0.97 -23.59
C MET A 66 0.47 -0.22 -22.83
N TRP A 67 0.26 0.07 -21.53
CA TRP A 67 1.28 0.78 -20.73
C TRP A 67 2.57 -0.02 -20.55
N SER A 68 2.50 -1.35 -20.67
CA SER A 68 3.63 -2.27 -20.64
C SER A 68 4.18 -2.60 -22.04
N GLY A 69 3.72 -1.94 -23.10
CA GLY A 69 4.10 -2.22 -24.47
C GLY A 69 4.08 -0.96 -25.35
N GLU A 70 3.54 -1.08 -26.56
CA GLU A 70 3.36 0.06 -27.45
C GLU A 70 2.13 0.89 -27.06
N MET A 71 2.35 2.19 -26.91
CA MET A 71 1.33 3.22 -26.73
C MET A 71 1.31 4.12 -27.96
N PHE A 72 0.11 4.54 -28.35
CA PHE A 72 -0.14 5.32 -29.55
C PHE A 72 -0.91 6.58 -29.22
N ILE A 73 -0.62 7.63 -29.99
CA ILE A 73 -1.34 8.90 -29.96
C ILE A 73 -1.97 9.14 -31.33
N LYS A 74 -3.26 9.50 -31.35
CA LYS A 74 -3.99 9.80 -32.58
C LYS A 74 -4.48 11.23 -32.54
N ASN A 75 -4.14 12.02 -33.56
CA ASN A 75 -4.70 13.35 -33.75
C ASN A 75 -6.14 13.24 -34.24
N VAL A 76 -7.10 13.80 -33.51
CA VAL A 76 -8.53 13.66 -33.84
C VAL A 76 -8.88 14.37 -35.14
N ARG A 77 -8.29 15.55 -35.40
CA ARG A 77 -8.58 16.36 -36.58
C ARG A 77 -8.06 15.73 -37.88
N THR A 78 -6.85 15.15 -37.85
CA THR A 78 -6.24 14.56 -39.06
C THR A 78 -6.46 13.06 -39.17
N GLY A 79 -6.88 12.40 -38.09
CA GLY A 79 -6.97 10.94 -38.00
C GLY A 79 -5.62 10.23 -37.95
N LYS A 80 -4.49 10.95 -38.03
CA LYS A 80 -3.15 10.37 -38.03
C LYS A 80 -2.84 9.74 -36.68
N LYS A 81 -2.45 8.46 -36.68
CA LYS A 81 -2.03 7.70 -35.50
C LYS A 81 -0.53 7.44 -35.57
N ASP A 82 0.18 7.87 -34.54
CA ASP A 82 1.62 7.71 -34.39
C ASP A 82 1.95 6.89 -33.14
N LEU A 83 3.08 6.18 -33.16
CA LEU A 83 3.63 5.54 -31.97
C LEU A 83 4.09 6.64 -31.00
N LEU A 84 3.53 6.68 -29.81
CA LEU A 84 3.87 7.64 -28.76
C LEU A 84 5.07 7.16 -27.94
N PHE A 85 5.02 5.90 -27.51
CA PHE A 85 6.03 5.31 -26.64
C PHE A 85 6.00 3.79 -26.77
N ASP A 86 7.16 3.16 -26.59
CA ASP A 86 7.27 1.71 -26.59
C ASP A 86 8.10 1.25 -25.37
N ALA A 87 7.38 0.69 -24.39
CA ALA A 87 7.98 0.21 -23.15
C ALA A 87 8.92 -0.99 -23.36
N THR A 88 8.74 -1.78 -24.43
CA THR A 88 9.56 -2.97 -24.71
C THR A 88 10.97 -2.61 -25.19
N ARG A 89 11.13 -1.40 -25.75
CA ARG A 89 12.42 -0.87 -26.21
C ARG A 89 13.02 0.19 -25.28
N ALA A 90 12.25 0.65 -24.30
CA ALA A 90 12.72 1.63 -23.33
C ALA A 90 13.78 1.02 -22.40
N ARG A 91 14.87 1.74 -22.17
CA ARG A 91 15.91 1.35 -21.20
C ARG A 91 15.73 2.15 -19.92
N PRO A 92 15.41 1.53 -18.78
CA PRO A 92 15.29 2.24 -17.52
C PRO A 92 16.67 2.75 -17.07
N SER A 93 16.70 3.93 -16.43
CA SER A 93 17.88 4.45 -15.75
C SER A 93 17.65 4.30 -14.24
N PRO A 94 18.28 3.31 -13.59
CA PRO A 94 18.10 3.12 -12.15
C PRO A 94 18.73 4.28 -11.37
N PRO A 95 18.11 4.72 -10.26
CA PRO A 95 18.71 5.73 -9.40
C PRO A 95 19.99 5.20 -8.74
N LEU A 96 20.92 6.10 -8.47
CA LEU A 96 22.11 5.81 -7.66
C LEU A 96 21.84 6.19 -6.20
N SER A 97 22.44 5.45 -5.28
CA SER A 97 22.39 5.71 -3.84
C SER A 97 23.79 5.73 -3.25
N ARG A 98 23.94 6.41 -2.10
CA ARG A 98 25.20 6.39 -1.34
C ARG A 98 25.50 4.98 -0.81
N PRO A 99 26.79 4.63 -0.59
CA PRO A 99 27.17 3.37 0.05
C PRO A 99 26.48 3.16 1.40
N LEU A 100 26.20 1.91 1.77
CA LEU A 100 25.49 1.57 3.02
C LEU A 100 26.21 2.07 4.28
N GLU A 101 27.54 2.16 4.22
CA GLU A 101 28.40 2.63 5.30
C GLU A 101 28.23 4.13 5.55
N GLU A 102 27.79 4.88 4.55
CA GLU A 102 27.54 6.33 4.62
C GLU A 102 26.08 6.67 4.94
N GLN A 103 25.18 5.69 4.90
CA GLN A 103 23.77 5.86 5.20
C GLN A 103 23.52 5.90 6.71
N GLU A 104 22.57 6.74 7.13
CA GLU A 104 22.04 6.77 8.49
C GLU A 104 21.17 5.53 8.78
N ASP A 105 20.99 5.18 10.06
CA ASP A 105 20.34 3.93 10.46
C ASP A 105 18.88 3.81 10.02
N ARG A 106 18.21 4.94 9.76
CA ARG A 106 16.82 4.99 9.26
C ARG A 106 16.69 5.23 7.76
N GLU A 107 17.79 5.23 7.01
CA GLU A 107 17.72 5.22 5.54
C GLU A 107 17.28 3.84 5.05
N SER A 108 16.37 3.82 4.07
CA SER A 108 15.61 2.62 3.69
C SER A 108 16.47 1.40 3.39
N GLN A 109 17.57 1.55 2.64
CA GLN A 109 18.41 0.39 2.29
C GLN A 109 19.15 -0.16 3.51
N LYS A 110 19.62 0.70 4.42
CA LYS A 110 20.32 0.30 5.64
C LYS A 110 19.37 -0.29 6.68
N LEU A 111 18.25 0.37 6.93
CA LEU A 111 17.22 -0.06 7.87
C LEU A 111 16.68 -1.45 7.52
N TRP A 112 16.36 -1.68 6.24
CA TRP A 112 15.76 -2.92 5.76
C TRP A 112 16.79 -3.95 5.25
N LEU A 113 18.09 -3.69 5.40
CA LEU A 113 19.15 -4.51 4.79
C LEU A 113 19.04 -5.99 5.16
N LYS A 114 18.83 -6.29 6.45
CA LYS A 114 18.78 -7.66 6.95
C LYS A 114 17.53 -8.40 6.47
N THR A 115 16.37 -7.77 6.58
CA THR A 115 15.11 -8.29 6.05
C THR A 115 15.21 -8.56 4.55
N ALA A 116 15.75 -7.61 3.77
CA ALA A 116 15.91 -7.74 2.33
C ALA A 116 16.87 -8.89 1.95
N LYS A 117 17.98 -9.07 2.68
CA LYS A 117 18.90 -10.21 2.50
C LYS A 117 18.20 -11.53 2.77
N ALA A 118 17.49 -11.66 3.89
CA ALA A 118 16.75 -12.87 4.23
C ALA A 118 15.66 -13.22 3.19
N VAL A 119 14.93 -12.22 2.68
CA VAL A 119 13.96 -12.40 1.60
C VAL A 119 14.65 -12.89 0.32
N LYS A 120 15.79 -12.29 -0.07
CA LYS A 120 16.56 -12.70 -1.24
C LYS A 120 17.06 -14.15 -1.13
N GLU A 121 17.44 -14.56 0.08
CA GLU A 121 17.87 -15.93 0.41
C GLU A 121 16.69 -16.90 0.60
N ARG A 122 15.44 -16.42 0.47
CA ARG A 122 14.21 -17.19 0.73
C ARG A 122 14.11 -17.75 2.16
N ASN A 123 14.80 -17.13 3.11
CA ASN A 123 14.69 -17.45 4.53
C ASN A 123 13.54 -16.64 5.16
N HIS A 124 12.33 -17.18 5.06
CA HIS A 124 11.11 -16.50 5.51
C HIS A 124 11.01 -16.35 7.03
N GLU A 125 11.60 -17.27 7.80
CA GLU A 125 11.65 -17.18 9.26
C GLU A 125 12.49 -15.97 9.68
N LEU A 126 13.74 -15.90 9.22
CA LEU A 126 14.63 -14.78 9.51
C LEU A 126 14.08 -13.44 8.98
N ALA A 127 13.46 -13.44 7.80
CA ALA A 127 12.84 -12.23 7.25
C ALA A 127 11.70 -11.72 8.16
N THR A 128 10.92 -12.63 8.73
CA THR A 128 9.83 -12.30 9.66
C THR A 128 10.37 -11.77 10.98
N ASP A 129 11.41 -12.40 11.53
CA ASP A 129 12.03 -11.96 12.78
C ASP A 129 12.63 -10.55 12.66
N GLU A 130 13.43 -10.31 11.62
CA GLU A 130 14.06 -8.99 11.38
C GLU A 130 13.02 -7.91 11.06
N LYS A 131 11.95 -8.25 10.34
CA LYS A 131 10.81 -7.34 10.10
C LYS A 131 10.10 -6.99 11.41
N THR A 132 9.81 -7.99 12.23
CA THR A 132 9.12 -7.81 13.52
C THR A 132 9.94 -6.93 14.45
N PHE A 133 11.26 -7.13 14.50
CA PHE A 133 12.17 -6.29 15.28
C PHE A 133 12.05 -4.79 14.92
N ILE A 134 12.03 -4.46 13.63
CA ILE A 134 11.89 -3.06 13.16
C ILE A 134 10.49 -2.51 13.52
N GLU A 135 9.44 -3.30 13.32
CA GLU A 135 8.05 -2.88 13.58
C GLU A 135 7.75 -2.68 15.06
N ASP A 136 8.30 -3.53 15.93
CA ASP A 136 8.14 -3.41 17.38
C ASP A 136 8.91 -2.20 17.92
N MET A 137 10.15 -1.96 17.45
CA MET A 137 10.89 -0.73 17.77
C MET A 137 10.07 0.53 17.42
N GLN A 138 9.46 0.56 16.24
CA GLN A 138 8.62 1.70 15.81
C GLN A 138 7.34 1.83 16.63
N ARG A 139 6.77 0.70 17.10
CA ARG A 139 5.59 0.68 17.97
C ARG A 139 5.90 1.21 19.36
N ASP A 140 7.03 0.82 19.93
CA ASP A 140 7.49 1.29 21.24
C ASP A 140 7.79 2.79 21.21
N GLU A 141 8.43 3.29 20.14
CA GLU A 141 8.65 4.73 19.96
C GLU A 141 7.34 5.51 19.80
N ALA A 142 6.33 4.92 19.15
CA ALA A 142 5.01 5.54 19.04
C ALA A 142 4.28 5.59 20.38
N ALA A 143 4.35 4.52 21.17
CA ALA A 143 3.80 4.50 22.52
C ALA A 143 4.48 5.54 23.42
N LYS A 144 5.81 5.63 23.37
CA LYS A 144 6.58 6.63 24.13
C LYS A 144 6.23 8.05 23.73
N ARG A 145 6.12 8.35 22.43
CA ARG A 145 5.69 9.67 21.94
C ARG A 145 4.29 10.05 22.46
N ALA A 146 3.37 9.08 22.48
CA ALA A 146 2.03 9.30 23.03
C ALA A 146 2.03 9.55 24.54
N GLU A 147 2.85 8.81 25.30
CA GLU A 147 3.03 8.99 26.76
C GLU A 147 3.63 10.36 27.08
N ASP A 148 4.64 10.78 26.31
CA ASP A 148 5.31 12.07 26.47
C ASP A 148 4.48 13.25 25.92
N GLY A 149 3.34 12.98 25.27
CA GLY A 149 2.50 14.01 24.64
C GLY A 149 3.18 14.72 23.45
N VAL A 150 4.15 14.05 22.81
CA VAL A 150 4.94 14.58 21.69
C VAL A 150 4.37 14.12 20.36
N GLU A 151 4.02 15.06 19.49
CA GLU A 151 3.57 14.77 18.13
C GLU A 151 4.74 14.35 17.23
N TRP A 152 4.51 13.37 16.34
CA TRP A 152 5.50 12.99 15.33
C TRP A 152 5.50 14.01 14.20
N THR A 153 6.68 14.54 13.87
CA THR A 153 6.88 15.46 12.73
C THR A 153 7.87 14.87 11.73
N PRO A 154 7.60 14.94 10.41
CA PRO A 154 8.56 14.54 9.40
C PRO A 154 9.84 15.37 9.49
N ARG A 155 10.97 14.75 9.18
CA ARG A 155 12.28 15.44 9.18
C ARG A 155 12.40 16.37 7.97
N LEU A 156 12.24 15.82 6.77
CA LEU A 156 12.58 16.51 5.52
C LEU A 156 11.42 17.30 4.90
N PHE A 157 10.21 17.17 5.44
CA PHE A 157 9.00 17.73 4.87
C PHE A 157 8.19 18.48 5.93
N ARG A 158 7.43 19.48 5.49
CA ARG A 158 6.51 20.27 6.32
C ARG A 158 5.12 20.31 5.67
N PRO A 159 4.05 20.57 6.44
CA PRO A 159 2.72 20.69 5.86
C PRO A 159 2.67 21.83 4.86
N VAL A 160 1.86 21.65 3.81
CA VAL A 160 1.57 22.71 2.83
C VAL A 160 0.77 23.83 3.49
N ARG A 161 1.14 25.06 3.16
CA ARG A 161 0.51 26.31 3.60
C ARG A 161 -0.21 26.95 2.43
N GLY A 162 -1.14 26.19 1.85
CA GLY A 162 -1.95 26.62 0.71
C GLY A 162 -2.97 27.70 1.10
N GLY A 163 -3.55 28.34 0.08
CA GLY A 163 -4.54 29.40 0.22
C GLY A 163 -4.24 30.68 -0.57
N PRO A 164 -5.25 31.55 -0.77
CA PRO A 164 -5.13 32.69 -1.68
C PRO A 164 -4.03 33.68 -1.27
N GLY A 165 -3.15 34.03 -2.21
CA GLY A 165 -2.07 35.01 -2.03
C GLY A 165 -0.83 34.49 -1.30
N GLY A 166 -0.73 33.18 -1.03
CA GLY A 166 0.45 32.53 -0.48
C GLY A 166 1.48 32.16 -1.54
N SER A 167 2.72 31.84 -1.12
CA SER A 167 3.76 31.31 -2.02
C SER A 167 3.46 29.89 -2.52
N GLU A 168 2.50 29.21 -1.91
CA GLU A 168 2.09 27.82 -2.15
C GLU A 168 0.62 27.76 -2.63
N GLU A 169 0.08 28.89 -3.12
CA GLU A 169 -1.24 28.91 -3.75
C GLU A 169 -1.23 28.02 -4.99
N GLY A 170 -2.18 27.07 -5.07
CA GLY A 170 -2.24 26.06 -6.12
C GLY A 170 -1.56 24.73 -5.78
N GLU A 171 -0.92 24.60 -4.61
CA GLU A 171 -0.32 23.35 -4.13
C GLU A 171 -1.20 22.63 -3.09
N GLU A 172 -2.47 23.02 -2.93
CA GLU A 172 -3.37 22.51 -1.90
C GLU A 172 -3.67 21.00 -2.01
N ASP A 173 -3.41 20.40 -3.18
CA ASP A 173 -3.55 18.96 -3.42
C ASP A 173 -2.42 18.13 -2.75
N LEU A 174 -1.37 18.78 -2.23
CA LEU A 174 -0.26 18.15 -1.55
C LEU A 174 -0.39 18.31 -0.03
N ASP A 175 -0.23 17.22 0.72
CA ASP A 175 -0.21 17.29 2.19
C ASP A 175 1.11 17.89 2.73
N TRP A 176 2.24 17.58 2.05
CA TRP A 176 3.59 17.88 2.51
C TRP A 176 4.50 18.38 1.37
N ILE A 177 5.34 19.35 1.68
CA ILE A 177 6.39 19.86 0.78
C ILE A 177 7.75 19.89 1.46
N LEU A 178 8.81 19.93 0.66
CA LEU A 178 10.18 19.92 1.15
C LEU A 178 10.40 21.07 2.16
N ASN A 179 10.97 20.74 3.31
CA ASN A 179 11.26 21.71 4.36
C ASN A 179 12.58 22.46 4.07
N ALA A 180 12.69 23.06 2.89
CA ALA A 180 13.84 23.86 2.45
C ALA A 180 13.43 24.86 1.37
N SER A 181 14.11 26.02 1.31
CA SER A 181 13.94 26.99 0.22
C SER A 181 14.94 26.70 -0.90
N ILE A 182 14.42 26.46 -2.11
CA ILE A 182 15.23 26.24 -3.33
C ILE A 182 14.96 27.42 -4.29
N ASP A 183 15.47 28.60 -3.95
CA ASP A 183 15.25 29.87 -4.64
C ASP A 183 16.49 30.36 -5.43
N GLY A 184 17.49 29.50 -5.61
CA GLY A 184 18.71 29.86 -6.34
C GLY A 184 18.43 30.32 -7.77
N ASP A 185 18.96 31.49 -8.14
CA ASP A 185 18.80 32.06 -9.50
C ASP A 185 19.48 31.22 -10.60
N THR A 186 20.37 30.30 -10.21
CA THR A 186 21.12 29.43 -11.12
C THR A 186 20.95 27.96 -10.72
N PRO A 187 21.00 27.03 -11.69
CA PRO A 187 20.95 25.59 -11.39
C PRO A 187 22.03 25.14 -10.40
N GLN A 188 23.20 25.80 -10.39
CA GLN A 188 24.29 25.48 -9.47
C GLN A 188 23.92 25.86 -8.03
N LYS A 189 23.35 27.05 -7.81
CA LYS A 189 22.88 27.45 -6.47
C LYS A 189 21.74 26.55 -5.99
N GLN A 190 20.81 26.21 -6.87
CA GLN A 190 19.72 25.27 -6.53
C GLN A 190 20.26 23.89 -6.16
N MET A 191 21.24 23.39 -6.91
CA MET A 191 21.93 22.14 -6.60
C MET A 191 22.61 22.21 -5.23
N GLU A 192 23.33 23.29 -4.92
CA GLU A 192 23.93 23.51 -3.60
C GLU A 192 22.88 23.52 -2.48
N GLN A 193 21.73 24.16 -2.70
CA GLN A 193 20.60 24.17 -1.77
C GLN A 193 20.02 22.77 -1.55
N ILE A 194 19.79 22.00 -2.62
CA ILE A 194 19.28 20.62 -2.56
C ILE A 194 20.26 19.71 -1.81
N LEU A 195 21.55 19.80 -2.15
CA LEU A 195 22.62 19.04 -1.50
C LEU A 195 22.85 19.45 -0.04
N ALA A 196 22.36 20.62 0.37
CA ALA A 196 22.30 21.04 1.75
C ALA A 196 21.06 20.51 2.49
N VAL A 197 20.04 19.95 1.84
CA VAL A 197 18.89 19.40 2.59
C VAL A 197 19.22 18.08 3.25
N TYR A 198 19.82 17.16 2.49
CA TYR A 198 20.18 15.83 2.97
C TYR A 198 21.38 15.29 2.19
N PRO A 199 22.22 14.41 2.77
CA PRO A 199 23.27 13.73 2.02
C PRO A 199 22.73 12.83 0.89
N ILE A 200 23.05 13.16 -0.35
CA ILE A 200 22.59 12.49 -1.58
C ILE A 200 23.76 11.86 -2.35
N LEU A 201 24.90 12.54 -2.42
CA LEU A 201 26.09 12.11 -3.16
C LEU A 201 27.08 11.36 -2.26
N PRO A 202 27.85 10.40 -2.80
CA PRO A 202 28.90 9.71 -2.04
C PRO A 202 29.90 10.68 -1.41
N GLY A 203 30.30 10.41 -0.17
CA GLY A 203 31.22 11.24 0.60
C GLY A 203 30.58 12.49 1.24
N GLN A 204 29.29 12.77 0.99
CA GLN A 204 28.60 13.84 1.72
C GLN A 204 28.38 13.46 3.18
N LYS A 205 28.67 14.41 4.07
CA LYS A 205 28.39 14.29 5.50
C LYS A 205 27.18 15.14 5.88
N CYS A 206 26.44 14.69 6.87
CA CYS A 206 25.43 15.51 7.53
C CYS A 206 26.14 16.71 8.18
N THR A 207 25.84 17.94 7.77
CA THR A 207 26.46 19.15 8.35
C THR A 207 25.54 19.76 9.41
N GLU A 208 26.11 20.42 10.43
CA GLU A 208 25.33 21.08 11.49
C GLU A 208 24.39 22.18 10.98
N LYS A 209 24.64 22.75 9.79
CA LYS A 209 23.73 23.69 9.11
C LYS A 209 22.46 23.02 8.59
N ASN A 210 22.46 21.70 8.47
CA ASN A 210 21.37 20.87 7.98
C ASN A 210 20.75 20.06 9.13
N HIS A 211 20.97 20.51 10.37
CA HIS A 211 20.47 19.86 11.57
C HIS A 211 18.96 20.09 11.67
N ILE A 212 18.21 19.31 10.91
CA ILE A 212 16.83 19.05 11.27
C ILE A 212 16.90 18.31 12.59
N PRO A 213 16.26 18.82 13.67
CA PRO A 213 16.36 18.22 14.98
C PRO A 213 16.14 16.71 14.88
N PRO A 214 17.03 15.87 15.44
CA PRO A 214 16.65 14.50 15.69
C PRO A 214 15.35 14.60 16.50
N GLN A 215 14.36 13.77 16.18
CA GLN A 215 13.26 13.56 17.10
C GLN A 215 13.88 13.34 18.48
N HIS A 216 13.43 14.06 19.51
CA HIS A 216 14.10 14.05 20.81
C HIS A 216 14.25 12.61 21.30
N HIS A 217 15.45 12.05 21.15
CA HIS A 217 15.84 10.80 21.78
C HIS A 217 16.69 11.19 22.97
N GLN A 218 16.11 11.13 24.16
CA GLN A 218 16.93 11.01 25.35
C GLN A 218 17.68 9.68 25.23
N HIS A 219 19.01 9.77 25.05
CA HIS A 219 19.92 8.65 25.20
C HIS A 219 19.68 8.00 26.58
N ILE A 220 19.23 6.76 26.60
CA ILE A 220 19.35 5.93 27.81
C ILE A 220 20.78 5.42 27.81
N GLU A 221 21.70 6.22 28.33
CA GLU A 221 22.99 5.74 28.81
C GLU A 221 22.85 5.45 30.31
N GLN A 222 22.74 4.17 30.66
CA GLN A 222 23.39 3.52 31.82
C GLN A 222 22.71 2.19 32.14
N ALA A 223 23.30 1.09 31.64
CA ALA A 223 23.18 -0.19 32.31
C ALA A 223 24.18 -0.19 33.49
N LYS A 224 23.66 -0.29 34.72
CA LYS A 224 24.40 -0.74 35.91
C LYS A 224 23.84 -2.09 36.37
N PRO A 225 24.67 -2.92 37.01
CA PRO A 225 24.50 -4.37 36.98
C PRO A 225 23.39 -4.88 37.91
N VAL A 226 22.80 -5.99 37.48
CA VAL A 226 21.84 -6.86 38.16
C VAL A 226 22.32 -7.23 39.57
N PRO A 227 21.48 -7.12 40.63
CA PRO A 227 21.67 -7.90 41.84
C PRO A 227 21.01 -9.29 41.71
N GLU A 228 21.74 -10.29 42.18
CA GLU A 228 21.39 -11.72 42.25
C GLU A 228 20.10 -12.06 43.03
N PRO A 229 19.53 -13.27 42.83
CA PRO A 229 18.17 -13.60 43.24
C PRO A 229 18.08 -14.02 44.70
N VAL A 230 17.05 -13.53 45.41
CA VAL A 230 16.69 -14.02 46.75
C VAL A 230 15.66 -15.15 46.62
N GLN A 231 15.95 -16.26 47.29
CA GLN A 231 15.19 -17.50 47.30
C GLN A 231 13.87 -17.42 48.10
N ALA A 232 13.01 -18.38 47.77
CA ALA A 232 11.64 -18.64 48.18
C ALA A 232 11.32 -18.67 49.69
N ALA A 233 10.07 -18.30 50.00
CA ALA A 233 9.25 -18.95 51.03
C ALA A 233 7.77 -18.96 50.58
N ALA A 234 7.12 -20.12 50.71
CA ALA A 234 5.74 -20.41 50.29
C ALA A 234 4.75 -20.29 51.49
N PRO A 235 3.48 -20.77 51.39
CA PRO A 235 2.28 -19.93 51.37
C PRO A 235 1.42 -20.04 52.64
N VAL A 236 0.46 -19.12 52.85
CA VAL A 236 -0.64 -19.32 53.82
C VAL A 236 -1.98 -18.89 53.22
N SER A 237 -2.95 -19.80 53.37
CA SER A 237 -4.33 -19.78 52.88
C SER A 237 -5.25 -18.68 53.43
N LEU A 238 -6.19 -18.31 52.55
CA LEU A 238 -7.59 -17.87 52.71
C LEU A 238 -8.32 -18.54 53.91
N HIS A 239 -9.24 -17.90 54.67
CA HIS A 239 -10.57 -17.32 54.34
C HIS A 239 -11.25 -16.86 55.68
N PRO A 240 -12.54 -16.46 55.78
CA PRO A 240 -13.30 -15.36 55.16
C PRO A 240 -14.06 -14.51 56.21
N GLN A 241 -14.65 -13.35 55.86
CA GLN A 241 -15.94 -12.94 56.45
C GLN A 241 -16.71 -11.89 55.62
N GLU A 242 -18.03 -12.00 55.75
CA GLU A 242 -19.15 -11.56 54.92
C GLU A 242 -19.84 -10.26 55.41
N LYS A 243 -20.70 -9.72 54.53
CA LYS A 243 -21.90 -8.84 54.74
C LYS A 243 -21.66 -7.33 54.91
N ASP A 244 -22.44 -6.40 54.34
CA ASP A 244 -23.80 -6.40 53.78
C ASP A 244 -24.02 -5.17 52.82
N LYS A 245 -24.85 -5.35 51.77
CA LYS A 245 -25.97 -4.50 51.23
C LYS A 245 -25.78 -3.00 50.88
N GLU A 246 -26.49 -2.33 49.94
CA GLU A 246 -27.55 -2.57 48.92
C GLU A 246 -27.72 -1.25 48.09
N ASN A 247 -28.51 -1.30 46.99
CA ASN A 247 -28.95 -0.31 45.96
C ASN A 247 -28.18 -0.39 44.62
N LEU A 248 -28.65 -0.98 43.51
CA LEU A 248 -29.96 -1.12 42.84
C LEU A 248 -30.53 0.17 42.23
N THR A 249 -30.41 0.30 40.90
CA THR A 249 -31.54 0.63 40.00
C THR A 249 -31.25 0.11 38.58
N ASP A 250 -32.08 -0.84 38.16
CA ASP A 250 -32.32 -1.39 36.83
C ASP A 250 -33.45 -0.56 36.16
N PHE A 251 -33.36 -0.33 34.86
CA PHE A 251 -34.51 -0.01 34.02
C PHE A 251 -34.35 -0.66 32.65
N SER A 252 -34.93 -1.85 32.53
CA SER A 252 -35.36 -2.46 31.28
C SER A 252 -36.78 -1.98 30.93
N SER A 253 -37.04 -1.69 29.65
CA SER A 253 -38.40 -1.60 29.11
C SER A 253 -38.42 -2.07 27.67
N ASP A 254 -39.33 -3.00 27.42
CA ASP A 254 -39.48 -3.80 26.20
C ASP A 254 -40.67 -3.31 25.36
N SER A 255 -40.63 -3.62 24.04
CA SER A 255 -41.74 -3.66 23.04
C SER A 255 -42.15 -2.35 22.30
N PRO A 256 -42.87 -2.44 21.15
CA PRO A 256 -42.45 -2.97 19.83
C PRO A 256 -42.78 -1.98 18.67
N VAL A 257 -41.98 -1.93 17.59
CA VAL A 257 -42.28 -1.10 16.39
C VAL A 257 -41.73 -1.75 15.10
N PRO A 258 -42.23 -1.40 13.88
CA PRO A 258 -42.81 -2.34 12.93
C PRO A 258 -41.89 -2.62 11.72
N ALA A 259 -42.25 -3.62 10.92
CA ALA A 259 -41.58 -3.98 9.67
C ALA A 259 -41.42 -2.77 8.72
N GLN A 260 -40.17 -2.39 8.45
CA GLN A 260 -39.80 -1.47 7.38
C GLN A 260 -38.89 -2.18 6.38
N TYR A 261 -39.26 -2.03 5.10
CA TYR A 261 -38.57 -2.50 3.91
C TYR A 261 -37.07 -2.18 3.96
N GLN A 262 -36.22 -3.20 4.02
CA GLN A 262 -34.82 -3.03 3.68
C GLN A 262 -34.71 -2.79 2.18
N GLN A 263 -34.37 -1.54 1.82
CA GLN A 263 -33.90 -1.18 0.49
C GLN A 263 -32.63 -1.98 0.19
N ILE A 264 -32.65 -2.70 -0.92
CA ILE A 264 -31.50 -3.42 -1.45
C ILE A 264 -30.43 -2.39 -1.88
N PRO A 265 -29.15 -2.57 -1.51
CA PRO A 265 -28.07 -1.68 -1.94
C PRO A 265 -27.96 -1.56 -3.47
N VAL A 266 -27.58 -0.37 -3.95
CA VAL A 266 -27.55 0.03 -5.37
C VAL A 266 -26.69 -0.89 -6.24
N ASP A 267 -25.73 -1.60 -5.63
CA ASP A 267 -24.83 -2.55 -6.27
C ASP A 267 -25.54 -3.80 -6.84
N LEU A 268 -26.76 -4.11 -6.37
CA LEU A 268 -27.57 -5.22 -6.88
C LEU A 268 -28.36 -4.89 -8.16
N HIS A 269 -28.44 -3.62 -8.57
CA HIS A 269 -29.13 -3.23 -9.81
C HIS A 269 -28.29 -3.47 -11.08
N ALA A 270 -26.97 -3.64 -10.95
CA ALA A 270 -26.08 -3.86 -12.10
C ALA A 270 -26.17 -5.27 -12.69
N ALA A 271 -26.90 -6.20 -12.06
CA ALA A 271 -26.98 -7.60 -12.49
C ALA A 271 -28.24 -7.96 -13.32
N GLN A 272 -29.05 -6.98 -13.73
CA GLN A 272 -30.28 -7.26 -14.48
C GLN A 272 -30.22 -6.74 -15.93
N THR A 273 -29.65 -7.54 -16.83
CA THR A 273 -30.01 -7.54 -18.26
C THR A 273 -30.10 -8.99 -18.77
N PRO A 274 -30.97 -9.27 -19.77
CA PRO A 274 -31.59 -10.58 -19.94
C PRO A 274 -30.71 -11.58 -20.70
N ASN A 275 -30.85 -12.86 -20.32
CA ASN A 275 -30.45 -14.10 -20.99
C ASN A 275 -28.96 -14.50 -20.99
N ASN A 276 -28.62 -15.33 -20.01
CA ASN A 276 -28.35 -16.75 -20.27
C ASN A 276 -28.61 -17.57 -18.99
N ASP A 277 -29.84 -18.07 -18.84
CA ASP A 277 -30.38 -18.71 -17.62
C ASP A 277 -29.50 -19.82 -17.03
N GLN A 278 -28.64 -20.45 -17.83
CA GLN A 278 -27.81 -21.55 -17.37
C GLN A 278 -26.59 -21.07 -16.57
N GLN A 279 -25.95 -19.99 -17.00
CA GLN A 279 -24.73 -19.49 -16.34
C GLN A 279 -25.02 -18.77 -15.03
N GLN A 280 -26.18 -18.11 -14.93
CA GLN A 280 -26.64 -17.52 -13.67
C GLN A 280 -27.02 -18.59 -12.64
N LYS A 281 -27.64 -19.68 -13.09
CA LYS A 281 -27.93 -20.85 -12.24
C LYS A 281 -26.65 -21.56 -11.77
N ASP A 282 -25.62 -21.62 -12.59
CA ASP A 282 -24.33 -22.20 -12.19
C ASP A 282 -23.60 -21.33 -11.17
N LEU A 283 -23.63 -20.00 -11.31
CA LEU A 283 -23.12 -19.05 -10.31
C LEU A 283 -23.90 -19.10 -9.00
N GLU A 284 -25.23 -19.13 -9.05
CA GLU A 284 -26.08 -19.28 -7.86
C GLU A 284 -25.82 -20.62 -7.16
N ARG A 285 -25.63 -21.71 -7.91
CA ARG A 285 -25.33 -23.04 -7.36
C ARG A 285 -23.96 -23.07 -6.69
N ILE A 286 -22.96 -22.40 -7.26
CA ILE A 286 -21.62 -22.27 -6.65
C ILE A 286 -21.71 -21.45 -5.36
N LEU A 287 -22.45 -20.33 -5.36
CA LEU A 287 -22.63 -19.49 -4.18
C LEU A 287 -23.42 -20.20 -3.05
N GLN A 288 -24.41 -21.01 -3.40
CA GLN A 288 -25.15 -21.86 -2.44
C GLN A 288 -24.29 -23.00 -1.90
N SER A 289 -23.39 -23.56 -2.72
CA SER A 289 -22.47 -24.63 -2.27
C SER A 289 -21.37 -24.16 -1.32
N THR A 290 -21.12 -22.85 -1.29
CA THR A 290 -20.11 -22.22 -0.40
C THR A 290 -20.74 -21.48 0.79
N SER A 291 -22.07 -21.34 0.84
CA SER A 291 -22.75 -20.81 2.02
C SER A 291 -22.96 -21.91 3.06
N THR A 292 -22.06 -22.00 4.04
CA THR A 292 -22.31 -22.77 5.26
C THR A 292 -23.25 -22.00 6.17
N VAL A 293 -24.55 -22.30 6.09
CA VAL A 293 -25.47 -22.02 7.19
C VAL A 293 -25.53 -23.28 8.07
N GLN A 294 -24.78 -23.27 9.17
CA GLN A 294 -25.09 -24.08 10.35
C GLN A 294 -25.00 -23.19 11.58
N GLY A 295 -26.11 -23.14 12.31
CA GLY A 295 -26.35 -22.21 13.39
C GLY A 295 -25.61 -22.51 14.69
N GLN A 296 -25.61 -21.49 15.53
CA GLN A 296 -25.48 -21.49 16.99
C GLN A 296 -24.42 -22.44 17.60
N HIS A 297 -23.20 -21.93 17.86
CA HIS A 297 -22.59 -21.91 19.20
C HIS A 297 -21.31 -21.04 19.22
N GLN A 298 -20.94 -20.62 20.42
CA GLN A 298 -20.02 -19.53 20.78
C GLN A 298 -18.55 -19.69 20.34
N SER A 299 -17.95 -18.54 20.00
CA SER A 299 -16.52 -18.13 20.08
C SER A 299 -15.41 -19.20 20.13
N SER A 300 -14.55 -19.21 19.10
CA SER A 300 -13.09 -19.27 19.23
C SER A 300 -12.42 -18.83 17.93
N LEU A 301 -11.31 -18.10 18.03
CA LEU A 301 -10.52 -17.57 16.93
C LEU A 301 -10.10 -18.69 15.95
N ILE A 302 -10.23 -18.39 14.65
CA ILE A 302 -9.85 -19.29 13.55
C ILE A 302 -8.32 -19.39 13.49
N ASN A 303 -7.78 -20.60 13.69
CA ASN A 303 -6.36 -20.89 13.57
C ASN A 303 -6.06 -21.50 12.18
N PHE A 304 -5.75 -20.63 11.20
CA PHE A 304 -5.55 -21.01 9.79
C PHE A 304 -4.40 -21.99 9.54
N HIS A 305 -3.48 -22.15 10.50
CA HIS A 305 -2.27 -22.95 10.30
C HIS A 305 -2.50 -24.46 10.47
N ASP A 306 -3.53 -24.87 11.21
CA ASP A 306 -3.81 -26.28 11.51
C ASP A 306 -4.80 -26.93 10.55
N ASP A 307 -5.73 -26.15 9.98
CA ASP A 307 -6.73 -26.66 9.02
C ASP A 307 -6.13 -27.03 7.65
N LEU A 308 -5.01 -26.40 7.26
CA LEU A 308 -4.34 -26.71 5.98
C LEU A 308 -3.67 -28.10 5.98
N LYS A 309 -3.43 -28.69 7.16
CA LYS A 309 -2.75 -29.99 7.28
C LYS A 309 -3.70 -31.19 7.30
N LYS A 310 -5.01 -30.98 7.44
CA LYS A 310 -5.98 -32.08 7.64
C LYS A 310 -6.58 -32.65 6.37
N ASP A 311 -6.62 -31.91 5.27
CA ASP A 311 -7.34 -32.33 4.05
C ASP A 311 -6.45 -32.43 2.81
N LEU A 312 -5.54 -33.40 2.79
CA LEU A 312 -4.92 -33.87 1.55
C LEU A 312 -5.14 -35.37 1.36
N PRO A 313 -5.94 -35.80 0.36
CA PRO A 313 -5.97 -37.20 -0.02
C PRO A 313 -4.68 -37.58 -0.76
N VAL A 314 -4.10 -38.70 -0.38
CA VAL A 314 -3.02 -39.37 -1.12
C VAL A 314 -3.66 -40.17 -2.26
N ALA A 315 -3.31 -39.86 -3.52
CA ALA A 315 -3.03 -40.84 -4.59
C ALA A 315 -2.93 -40.21 -5.99
N THR A 316 -1.81 -40.53 -6.66
CA THR A 316 -1.67 -40.92 -8.08
C THR A 316 -2.83 -40.64 -9.04
N ASP A 317 -2.63 -39.69 -9.97
CA ASP A 317 -2.96 -39.92 -11.38
C ASP A 317 -2.33 -38.85 -12.30
N THR A 318 -1.64 -39.32 -13.34
CA THR A 318 -1.04 -38.53 -14.42
C THR A 318 -2.08 -37.74 -15.21
N ARG A 319 -1.91 -36.42 -15.36
CA ARG A 319 -2.63 -35.62 -16.35
C ARG A 319 -1.66 -34.90 -17.28
N ARG A 320 -1.95 -35.06 -18.57
CA ARG A 320 -1.17 -34.61 -19.73
C ARG A 320 -1.15 -33.10 -19.84
N ASP A 321 0.04 -32.56 -20.03
CA ASP A 321 0.30 -31.16 -20.36
C ASP A 321 -0.41 -30.75 -21.65
N THR A 322 -1.02 -29.58 -21.63
CA THR A 322 -1.39 -28.86 -22.86
C THR A 322 -0.40 -27.72 -23.01
N ASP A 323 0.48 -27.86 -23.99
CA ASP A 323 1.48 -26.88 -24.40
C ASP A 323 0.85 -25.49 -24.60
N THR A 324 1.28 -24.55 -23.76
CA THR A 324 1.26 -23.13 -24.10
C THR A 324 2.66 -22.58 -23.86
N GLN A 325 3.48 -22.67 -24.90
CA GLN A 325 4.72 -21.90 -24.99
C GLN A 325 4.35 -20.41 -25.10
N SER A 326 4.34 -19.71 -23.97
CA SER A 326 4.56 -18.27 -23.93
C SER A 326 5.84 -18.03 -23.14
N LEU A 327 6.86 -17.53 -23.83
CA LEU A 327 8.15 -17.12 -23.30
C LEU A 327 7.96 -16.05 -22.21
N ASP A 328 7.88 -16.49 -20.95
CA ASP A 328 8.38 -15.72 -19.82
C ASP A 328 9.62 -16.46 -19.32
N GLU A 329 10.71 -16.29 -20.07
CA GLU A 329 12.04 -16.66 -19.61
C GLU A 329 12.44 -15.61 -18.56
N PHE A 330 12.28 -15.98 -17.29
CA PHE A 330 12.89 -15.26 -16.18
C PHE A 330 14.41 -15.33 -16.36
N VAL A 331 14.99 -14.25 -16.86
CA VAL A 331 16.44 -14.05 -16.81
C VAL A 331 16.75 -13.66 -15.37
N ASP A 332 17.16 -14.64 -14.58
CA ASP A 332 17.86 -14.38 -13.33
C ASP A 332 19.10 -13.55 -13.68
N ALA A 333 19.18 -12.34 -13.12
CA ALA A 333 20.41 -11.57 -13.14
C ALA A 333 21.41 -12.28 -12.23
N GLU A 334 22.19 -13.19 -12.82
CA GLU A 334 23.44 -13.69 -12.24
C GLU A 334 24.38 -12.49 -12.05
N GLY A 335 24.77 -12.27 -10.81
CA GLY A 335 25.92 -11.47 -10.40
C GLY A 335 26.85 -12.32 -9.56
#